data_AF-A0A846B9B3-F1
#
_entry.id   AF-A0A846B9B3-F1
#
_cell.length_a   1.000
_cell.length_b   1.000
_cell.length_c   1.000
_cell.angle_alpha   90.00
_cell.angle_beta   90.00
_cell.angle_gamma   90.00
#
_symmetry.space_group_name_H-M   'P 1'
#
loop_
_entity.id
_entity.type
_entity.pdbx_description
1 polymer ?
#
loop_
_entity_poly.entity_id
_entity_poly.type
_entity_poly.pdbx_seq_one_letter_code
_entity_poly.pdbx_strand_id
1 'polypeptide(L)'
;MKKLTAQLIALLFVCSFALASVFCFPTAAQAELQIGVPLGQSSVNTQLTPNSNAVAVPSGDSNNTTQFAFQYNNTQTFWSPSVSTGFTTATNAADVGNSIVTFTKGLTVQYLPQSAGMYTVIVTGTIIDGGTQYPLKGQFLGSFPSSAQLVNECL
;
A
#
# COMPACT_ATOMS: atom_id res chain seq x y z
N MET A 1 -2.15 70.64 -16.22
CA MET A 1 -3.11 69.80 -16.97
C MET A 1 -2.92 68.36 -16.54
N LYS A 2 -4.01 67.71 -16.05
CA LYS A 2 -4.23 66.24 -15.85
C LYS A 2 -3.24 65.51 -14.91
N LYS A 3 -3.55 65.31 -13.61
CA LYS A 3 -4.34 64.21 -12.99
C LYS A 3 -3.86 62.78 -13.33
N LEU A 4 -3.22 62.14 -12.33
CA LEU A 4 -3.19 60.70 -11.99
C LEU A 4 -2.34 60.63 -10.69
N THR A 5 -2.87 60.94 -9.50
CA THR A 5 -3.64 60.04 -8.59
C THR A 5 -2.87 58.75 -8.31
N ALA A 6 -2.55 58.29 -7.10
CA ALA A 6 -2.47 58.78 -5.73
C ALA A 6 -1.91 57.60 -4.92
N GLN A 7 -1.00 57.84 -3.95
CA GLN A 7 -0.83 57.06 -2.71
C GLN A 7 -0.36 55.58 -2.90
N LEU A 8 0.34 54.89 -1.99
CA LEU A 8 0.41 55.01 -0.56
C LEU A 8 1.70 54.33 -0.07
N ILE A 9 2.35 55.04 0.84
CA ILE A 9 3.43 54.61 1.73
C ILE A 9 2.89 53.56 2.72
N ALA A 10 3.78 52.72 3.23
CA ALA A 10 3.71 52.08 4.56
C ALA A 10 2.88 50.78 4.74
N LEU A 11 3.64 49.76 5.15
CA LEU A 11 3.56 49.15 6.49
C LEU A 11 2.38 48.21 6.76
N LEU A 12 2.76 46.95 7.06
CA LEU A 12 2.05 45.99 7.91
C LEU A 12 0.55 45.80 7.64
N PHE A 13 0.22 44.73 6.91
CA PHE A 13 -1.09 44.08 7.05
C PHE A 13 -0.91 42.57 7.19
N VAL A 14 -0.55 42.17 8.41
CA VAL A 14 -0.96 40.87 8.95
C VAL A 14 -2.43 41.04 9.35
N CYS A 15 -3.34 40.41 8.62
CA CYS A 15 -4.71 40.12 9.05
C CYS A 15 -5.23 38.97 8.17
N SER A 16 -5.20 37.71 8.61
CA SER A 16 -6.07 37.05 9.60
C SER A 16 -7.39 36.49 9.03
N PHE A 17 -7.56 35.19 9.30
CA PHE A 17 -8.79 34.39 9.42
C PHE A 17 -9.49 33.83 8.17
N ALA A 18 -9.23 32.55 7.91
CA ALA A 18 -10.31 31.56 7.80
C ALA A 18 -9.90 30.29 8.58
N LEU A 19 -10.79 29.85 9.47
CA LEU A 19 -10.60 28.71 10.36
C LEU A 19 -10.61 27.38 9.59
N ALA A 20 -9.57 26.58 9.78
CA ALA A 20 -9.66 25.13 9.79
C ALA A 20 -8.64 24.63 10.82
N SER A 21 -9.09 24.55 12.06
CA SER A 21 -8.38 23.82 13.11
C SER A 21 -8.52 22.32 12.87
N VAL A 22 -7.64 21.56 13.54
CA VAL A 22 -7.77 20.13 13.88
C VAL A 22 -6.92 19.19 13.00
N PHE A 23 -5.69 19.00 13.48
CA PHE A 23 -4.80 17.84 13.35
C PHE A 23 -4.41 17.35 11.95
N CYS A 24 -3.20 17.70 11.52
CA CYS A 24 -2.37 16.73 10.80
C CYS A 24 -1.35 16.21 11.81
N PHE A 25 -1.65 15.09 12.45
CA PHE A 25 -0.67 14.38 13.27
C PHE A 25 0.52 13.96 12.39
N PRO A 26 1.76 14.08 12.88
CA PRO A 26 2.90 13.43 12.27
C PRO A 26 2.90 11.95 12.71
N THR A 27 3.16 11.01 11.81
CA THR A 27 3.68 9.71 12.24
C THR A 27 4.69 9.23 11.21
N ALA A 28 5.93 9.16 11.67
CA ALA A 28 7.08 8.70 10.92
C ALA A 28 6.86 7.28 10.41
N ALA A 29 7.14 7.06 9.12
CA ALA A 29 7.67 5.77 8.68
C ALA A 29 9.17 6.00 8.47
N GLN A 30 9.96 5.67 9.50
CA GLN A 30 11.40 5.53 9.39
C GLN A 30 11.68 4.40 8.39
N ALA A 31 12.30 4.75 7.26
CA ALA A 31 12.92 3.76 6.40
C ALA A 31 14.18 3.24 7.12
N GLU A 32 14.04 2.12 7.81
CA GLU A 32 15.17 1.42 8.39
C GLU A 32 15.96 0.71 7.26
N LEU A 33 17.27 0.79 7.39
CA LEU A 33 18.27 0.43 6.38
C LEU A 33 18.24 -1.07 6.06
N GLN A 34 17.70 -1.48 4.92
CA GLN A 34 17.76 -2.88 4.49
C GLN A 34 18.84 -3.07 3.42
N ILE A 35 20.02 -3.44 3.90
CA ILE A 35 21.18 -3.81 3.08
C ILE A 35 20.79 -5.06 2.28
N GLY A 36 20.37 -4.88 1.03
CA GLY A 36 20.13 -5.99 0.09
C GLY A 36 18.84 -5.95 -0.75
N VAL A 37 17.98 -4.93 -0.65
CA VAL A 37 16.83 -4.83 -1.56
C VAL A 37 17.28 -4.16 -2.88
N PRO A 38 17.20 -4.85 -4.04
CA PRO A 38 17.55 -4.26 -5.33
C PRO A 38 16.74 -2.99 -5.60
N LEU A 39 17.39 -1.98 -6.18
CA LEU A 39 16.85 -0.65 -6.43
C LEU A 39 15.51 -0.71 -7.18
N GLY A 40 14.48 -0.05 -6.64
CA GLY A 40 13.26 0.32 -7.40
C GLY A 40 11.94 -0.36 -6.99
N GLN A 41 11.95 -1.26 -6.01
CA GLN A 41 10.74 -2.02 -5.65
C GLN A 41 10.26 -1.62 -4.24
N SER A 42 9.42 -0.58 -4.16
CA SER A 42 8.85 -0.11 -2.89
C SER A 42 7.79 -1.07 -2.37
N SER A 43 7.83 -1.36 -1.07
CA SER A 43 6.75 -2.09 -0.41
C SER A 43 5.45 -1.27 -0.46
N VAL A 44 4.33 -1.96 -0.63
CA VAL A 44 3.00 -1.34 -0.70
C VAL A 44 2.20 -1.83 0.51
N ASN A 45 1.75 -0.90 1.35
CA ASN A 45 0.84 -1.20 2.43
C ASN A 45 -0.59 -0.79 2.03
N THR A 46 -1.50 -1.76 2.00
CA THR A 46 -2.89 -1.58 1.61
C THR A 46 -3.80 -1.89 2.78
N GLN A 47 -4.62 -0.92 3.19
CA GLN A 47 -5.67 -1.16 4.18
C GLN A 47 -6.78 -2.04 3.56
N LEU A 48 -7.17 -3.12 4.25
CA LEU A 48 -8.21 -4.05 3.78
C LEU A 48 -9.54 -3.86 4.50
N THR A 49 -9.49 -3.70 5.82
CA THR A 49 -10.63 -3.42 6.70
C THR A 49 -10.20 -2.37 7.74
N PRO A 50 -11.07 -1.85 8.62
CA PRO A 50 -10.66 -0.86 9.62
C PRO A 50 -9.47 -1.29 10.49
N ASN A 51 -9.37 -2.57 10.84
CA ASN A 51 -8.30 -3.08 11.70
C ASN A 51 -7.29 -4.00 11.00
N SER A 52 -7.40 -4.21 9.68
CA SER A 52 -6.50 -5.11 8.93
C SER A 52 -5.88 -4.45 7.71
N ASN A 53 -4.65 -4.88 7.41
CA ASN A 53 -3.87 -4.39 6.29
C ASN A 53 -3.04 -5.52 5.66
N ALA A 54 -2.64 -5.33 4.42
CA ALA A 54 -1.70 -6.19 3.72
C ALA A 54 -0.47 -5.39 3.30
N VAL A 55 0.70 -5.88 3.67
CA VAL A 55 1.99 -5.34 3.22
C VAL A 55 2.53 -6.27 2.15
N ALA A 56 2.73 -5.73 0.96
CA ALA A 56 3.34 -6.43 -0.17
C ALA A 56 4.80 -6.00 -0.31
N VAL A 57 5.70 -6.97 -0.34
CA VAL A 57 7.14 -6.78 -0.50
C VAL A 57 7.60 -7.58 -1.72
N PRO A 58 7.73 -6.94 -2.89
CA PRO A 58 8.37 -7.55 -4.04
C PRO A 58 9.87 -7.81 -3.79
N SER A 59 10.36 -8.97 -4.21
CA SER A 59 11.78 -9.35 -4.05
C SER A 59 12.68 -8.82 -5.16
N GLY A 60 12.11 -8.48 -6.34
CA GLY A 60 12.88 -8.10 -7.52
C GLY A 60 13.67 -9.25 -8.17
N ASP A 61 13.43 -10.50 -7.80
CA ASP A 61 14.06 -11.67 -8.42
C ASP A 61 13.51 -11.97 -9.83
N SER A 62 14.19 -12.85 -10.57
CA SER A 62 13.76 -13.25 -11.93
C SER A 62 12.39 -13.94 -11.96
N ASN A 63 11.94 -14.46 -10.81
CA ASN A 63 10.65 -15.13 -10.68
C ASN A 63 9.51 -14.16 -10.31
N ASN A 64 9.80 -12.87 -10.09
CA ASN A 64 8.87 -11.86 -9.62
C ASN A 64 8.16 -12.26 -8.32
N THR A 65 8.91 -12.88 -7.42
CA THR A 65 8.40 -13.32 -6.12
C THR A 65 8.01 -12.10 -5.30
N THR A 66 6.75 -12.06 -4.88
CA THR A 66 6.21 -11.04 -3.98
C THR A 66 5.74 -11.73 -2.72
N GLN A 67 6.28 -11.29 -1.58
CA GLN A 67 5.83 -11.75 -0.27
C GLN A 67 4.75 -10.81 0.24
N PHE A 68 3.73 -11.37 0.88
CA PHE A 68 2.68 -10.60 1.54
C PHE A 68 2.72 -10.89 3.03
N ALA A 69 2.34 -9.89 3.81
CA ALA A 69 2.04 -10.02 5.23
C ALA A 69 0.66 -9.44 5.49
N PHE A 70 -0.30 -10.31 5.77
CA PHE A 70 -1.64 -9.94 6.21
C PHE A 70 -1.63 -9.74 7.72
N GLN A 71 -1.89 -8.50 8.12
CA GLN A 71 -1.64 -8.02 9.46
C GLN A 71 -2.88 -7.43 10.10
N TYR A 72 -2.91 -7.54 11.43
CA TYR A 72 -3.77 -6.72 12.27
C TYR A 72 -3.02 -5.45 12.67
N ASN A 73 -3.62 -4.30 12.39
CA ASN A 73 -3.17 -2.97 12.79
C ASN A 73 -1.65 -2.75 12.58
N ASN A 74 -1.09 -3.20 11.46
CA ASN A 74 0.34 -3.09 11.12
C ASN A 74 1.32 -3.67 12.16
N THR A 75 0.88 -4.57 13.04
CA THR A 75 1.69 -5.05 14.18
C THR A 75 1.83 -6.56 14.22
N GLN A 76 0.74 -7.29 13.97
CA GLN A 76 0.74 -8.75 14.08
C GLN A 76 0.39 -9.39 12.74
N THR A 77 1.31 -10.19 12.21
CA THR A 77 1.09 -10.96 10.98
C THR A 77 0.42 -12.29 11.29
N PHE A 78 -0.68 -12.58 10.60
CA PHE A 78 -1.44 -13.83 10.75
C PHE A 78 -1.28 -14.76 9.56
N TRP A 79 -1.07 -14.21 8.37
CA TRP A 79 -0.90 -14.99 7.15
C TRP A 79 0.14 -14.34 6.25
N SER A 80 1.11 -15.14 5.79
CA SER A 80 2.22 -14.66 4.96
C SER A 80 2.37 -15.48 3.69
N PRO A 81 1.49 -15.31 2.69
CA PRO A 81 1.63 -16.00 1.42
C PRO A 81 2.73 -15.35 0.57
N SER A 82 3.23 -16.11 -0.40
CA SER A 82 4.04 -15.60 -1.49
C SER A 82 3.40 -15.96 -2.82
N VAL A 83 3.53 -15.06 -3.80
CA VAL A 83 3.15 -15.34 -5.19
C VAL A 83 4.32 -15.02 -6.11
N SER A 84 4.41 -15.73 -7.22
CA SER A 84 5.44 -15.56 -8.23
C SER A 84 4.91 -15.96 -9.60
N THR A 85 5.72 -15.80 -10.64
CA THR A 85 5.41 -16.28 -12.00
C THR A 85 5.17 -17.80 -12.06
N GLY A 86 5.84 -18.58 -11.20
CA GLY A 86 5.64 -20.04 -11.08
C GLY A 86 4.50 -20.43 -10.15
N PHE A 87 4.13 -19.57 -9.20
CA PHE A 87 3.07 -19.80 -8.22
C PHE A 87 2.17 -18.57 -8.16
N THR A 88 1.24 -18.49 -9.12
CA THR A 88 0.44 -17.29 -9.35
C THR A 88 -0.69 -17.10 -8.35
N THR A 89 -1.03 -18.13 -7.58
CA THR A 89 -2.16 -18.11 -6.65
C THR A 89 -1.76 -18.67 -5.31
N ALA A 90 -2.08 -17.96 -4.24
CA ALA A 90 -1.94 -18.42 -2.87
C ALA A 90 -3.29 -18.35 -2.16
N THR A 91 -3.75 -19.46 -1.61
CA THR A 91 -5.03 -19.54 -0.91
C THR A 91 -4.82 -19.90 0.55
N ASN A 92 -5.49 -19.18 1.43
CA ASN A 92 -5.48 -19.46 2.85
C ASN A 92 -6.24 -20.76 3.14
N ALA A 93 -5.55 -21.73 3.75
CA ALA A 93 -6.06 -23.09 3.93
C ALA A 93 -7.02 -23.25 5.13
N ALA A 94 -6.94 -22.33 6.10
CA ALA A 94 -7.71 -22.34 7.34
C ALA A 94 -8.02 -20.91 7.79
N ASP A 95 -8.99 -20.74 8.68
CA ASP A 95 -9.24 -19.45 9.32
C ASP A 95 -8.05 -19.10 10.23
N VAL A 96 -7.47 -17.92 10.04
CA VAL A 96 -6.31 -17.45 10.81
C VAL A 96 -6.55 -16.03 11.30
N GLY A 97 -6.24 -15.75 12.56
CA GLY A 97 -6.53 -14.45 13.15
C GLY A 97 -6.66 -14.48 14.66
N ASN A 98 -7.31 -13.45 15.18
CA ASN A 98 -7.68 -13.28 16.58
C ASN A 98 -9.19 -13.00 16.71
N SER A 99 -9.65 -12.67 17.92
CA SER A 99 -11.06 -12.37 18.20
C SER A 99 -11.59 -11.10 17.52
N ILE A 100 -10.72 -10.30 16.91
CA ILE A 100 -11.08 -9.05 16.23
C ILE A 100 -11.03 -9.26 14.71
N VAL A 101 -9.88 -9.64 14.18
CA VAL A 101 -9.65 -9.88 12.75
C VAL A 101 -9.40 -11.35 12.49
N THR A 102 -10.19 -11.95 11.61
CA THR A 102 -10.00 -13.30 11.08
C THR A 102 -9.94 -13.26 9.55
N PHE A 103 -8.82 -13.70 8.99
CA PHE A 103 -8.67 -13.97 7.57
C PHE A 103 -9.26 -15.35 7.30
N THR A 104 -10.38 -15.42 6.58
CA THR A 104 -11.09 -16.68 6.45
C THR A 104 -10.38 -17.64 5.50
N LYS A 105 -10.63 -18.93 5.67
CA LYS A 105 -10.30 -19.96 4.70
C LYS A 105 -10.84 -19.58 3.33
N GLY A 106 -10.05 -19.82 2.29
CA GLY A 106 -10.40 -19.48 0.91
C GLY A 106 -10.04 -18.05 0.49
N LEU A 107 -9.55 -17.21 1.40
CA LEU A 107 -8.93 -15.93 1.03
C LEU A 107 -7.76 -16.20 0.07
N THR A 108 -7.81 -15.58 -1.10
CA THR A 108 -6.94 -15.90 -2.23
C THR A 108 -6.22 -14.66 -2.73
N VAL A 109 -4.90 -14.74 -2.82
CA VAL A 109 -4.04 -13.75 -3.46
C VAL A 109 -3.69 -14.24 -4.85
N GLN A 110 -3.88 -13.38 -5.85
CA GLN A 110 -3.67 -13.73 -7.25
C GLN A 110 -2.72 -12.74 -7.93
N TYR A 111 -1.69 -13.30 -8.55
CA TYR A 111 -0.78 -12.64 -9.47
C TYR A 111 -1.43 -12.52 -10.85
N LEU A 112 -1.51 -11.30 -11.35
CA LEU A 112 -2.03 -10.96 -12.66
C LEU A 112 -0.93 -10.30 -13.50
N PRO A 113 -0.34 -11.00 -14.48
CA PRO A 113 0.63 -10.38 -15.38
C PRO A 113 -0.04 -9.27 -16.20
N GLN A 114 0.64 -8.15 -16.38
CA GLN A 114 0.21 -7.07 -17.26
C GLN A 114 1.11 -6.96 -18.48
N SER A 115 0.59 -6.36 -19.54
CA SER A 115 1.41 -5.89 -20.66
C SER A 115 2.37 -4.80 -20.19
N ALA A 116 3.52 -4.68 -20.84
CA ALA A 116 4.60 -3.73 -20.52
C ALA A 116 5.50 -4.10 -19.33
N GLY A 117 5.56 -5.38 -18.95
CA GLY A 117 6.54 -5.83 -17.95
C GLY A 117 6.17 -5.48 -16.51
N MET A 118 4.89 -5.23 -16.24
CA MET A 118 4.35 -5.04 -14.89
C MET A 118 3.51 -6.26 -14.50
N TYR A 119 3.23 -6.41 -13.22
CA TYR A 119 2.19 -7.32 -12.74
C TYR A 119 1.41 -6.67 -11.60
N THR A 120 0.12 -6.98 -11.53
CA THR A 120 -0.75 -6.61 -10.42
C THR A 120 -0.97 -7.79 -9.52
N VAL A 121 -1.15 -7.51 -8.23
CA VAL A 121 -1.66 -8.50 -7.31
C VAL A 121 -2.98 -8.03 -6.72
N ILE A 122 -3.95 -8.96 -6.70
CA ILE A 122 -5.27 -8.74 -6.10
C ILE A 122 -5.53 -9.77 -5.01
N VAL A 123 -6.43 -9.44 -4.09
CA VAL A 123 -6.97 -10.37 -3.10
C VAL A 123 -8.48 -10.49 -3.22
N THR A 124 -8.97 -11.72 -3.14
CA THR A 124 -10.39 -12.05 -3.16
C THR A 124 -10.72 -13.02 -2.03
N GLY A 125 -11.83 -12.81 -1.34
CA GLY A 125 -12.28 -13.68 -0.26
C GLY A 125 -13.05 -12.90 0.79
N THR A 126 -13.00 -13.34 2.05
CA THR A 126 -13.69 -12.67 3.15
C THR A 126 -12.72 -12.46 4.31
N ILE A 127 -12.87 -11.32 4.97
CA ILE A 127 -12.22 -11.01 6.24
C ILE A 127 -13.33 -10.74 7.25
N ILE A 128 -13.24 -11.31 8.44
CA ILE A 128 -14.12 -10.96 9.55
C ILE A 128 -13.36 -9.93 10.39
N ASP A 129 -13.94 -8.76 10.61
CA ASP A 129 -13.36 -7.70 11.44
C ASP A 129 -14.42 -7.17 12.42
N GLY A 130 -14.16 -7.27 13.72
CA GLY A 130 -15.10 -6.91 14.78
C GLY A 130 -16.42 -7.69 14.74
N GLY A 131 -16.40 -8.91 14.19
CA GLY A 131 -17.60 -9.73 13.95
C GLY A 131 -18.38 -9.40 12.67
N THR A 132 -17.97 -8.37 11.91
CA THR A 132 -18.56 -8.03 10.61
C THR A 132 -17.80 -8.71 9.48
N GLN A 133 -18.52 -9.27 8.50
CA GLN A 133 -17.90 -9.87 7.31
C GLN A 133 -17.63 -8.79 6.24
N TYR A 134 -16.40 -8.75 5.75
CA TYR A 134 -15.92 -7.88 4.69
C TYR A 134 -15.55 -8.73 3.46
N PRO A 135 -16.45 -8.86 2.47
CA PRO A 135 -16.13 -9.57 1.23
C PRO A 135 -15.21 -8.70 0.36
N LEU A 136 -14.00 -9.20 0.09
CA LEU A 136 -13.06 -8.62 -0.86
C LEU A 136 -13.27 -9.24 -2.24
N LYS A 137 -13.48 -8.40 -3.26
CA LYS A 137 -13.69 -8.85 -4.65
C LYS A 137 -12.60 -8.25 -5.52
N GLY A 138 -11.48 -8.95 -5.66
CA GLY A 138 -10.34 -8.48 -6.45
C GLY A 138 -9.76 -7.16 -5.92
N GLN A 139 -9.71 -6.99 -4.60
CA GLN A 139 -9.13 -5.80 -3.98
C GLN A 139 -7.66 -5.69 -4.39
N PHE A 140 -7.29 -4.53 -4.92
CA PHE A 140 -5.93 -4.25 -5.38
C PHE A 140 -4.94 -4.19 -4.21
N LEU A 141 -3.84 -4.95 -4.29
CA LEU A 141 -2.76 -4.97 -3.29
C LEU A 141 -1.50 -4.23 -3.75
N GLY A 142 -1.37 -3.97 -5.05
CA GLY A 142 -0.21 -3.32 -5.64
C GLY A 142 0.04 -3.72 -7.08
N SER A 143 0.81 -2.88 -7.77
CA SER A 143 1.40 -3.16 -9.08
C SER A 143 2.89 -2.99 -8.98
N PHE A 144 3.63 -3.95 -9.52
CA PHE A 144 5.08 -4.03 -9.37
C PHE A 144 5.73 -4.26 -10.74
N PRO A 145 6.92 -3.70 -10.99
CA PRO A 145 7.69 -4.04 -12.17
C PRO A 145 8.11 -5.50 -12.09
N SER A 146 8.02 -6.20 -13.21
CA SER A 146 8.70 -7.48 -13.37
C SER A 146 10.20 -7.24 -13.48
N SER A 147 10.99 -8.25 -13.12
CA SER A 147 12.43 -8.28 -13.36
C SER A 147 12.81 -8.00 -14.82
N ALA A 148 11.94 -8.31 -15.79
CA ALA A 148 12.13 -7.96 -17.20
C ALA A 148 12.13 -6.45 -17.48
N GLN A 149 11.57 -5.63 -16.59
CA GLN A 149 11.55 -4.17 -16.72
C GLN A 149 12.72 -3.50 -15.97
N LEU A 150 13.20 -4.10 -14.87
CA LEU A 150 14.33 -3.56 -14.10
C LEU A 150 15.67 -3.59 -14.86
N VAL A 151 15.79 -4.43 -15.89
CA VAL A 151 16.97 -4.46 -16.79
C VAL A 151 16.97 -3.35 -17.85
N ASN A 152 15.86 -2.62 -18.03
CA ASN A 152 15.72 -1.62 -19.10
C ASN A 152 15.98 -0.17 -18.66
N GLU A 153 16.24 0.08 -17.37
CA GLU A 153 16.52 1.44 -16.84
C GLU A 153 18.01 1.71 -16.58
N CYS A 154 18.90 0.79 -16.97
CA CYS A 154 20.37 0.94 -16.85
C CYS A 154 21.10 1.11 -18.20
N LEU A 155 20.43 1.59 -19.25
CA LEU A 155 21.07 1.91 -20.55
C LEU A 155 20.94 3.39 -20.91
#